data_AF-A0A968C0Z0-F1
#
_entry.id   AF-A0A968C0Z0-F1
#
_cell.length_a   1.000
_cell.length_b   1.000
_cell.length_c   1.000
_cell.angle_alpha   90.00
_cell.angle_beta   90.00
_cell.angle_gamma   90.00
#
_symmetry.space_group_name_H-M   'P 1'
#
loop_
_entity.id
_entity.type
_entity.pdbx_description
1 polymer ?
#
loop_
_entity_poly.entity_id
_entity_poly.type
_entity_poly.pdbx_seq_one_letter_code
_entity_poly.pdbx_strand_id
1 'polypeptide(L)'
;RKLNSPSLMADAQEYRVHVFSSGVVFLALIGQMIGYPVDRYAALVIVVLIVKTGWELMVDGMRVLLDASLDAETLDQVRAVVDAEPTVTEVRSLFGRNAGRYRFLELDLSLRVDDLERAHAVSQRLERTIREQVPHVERVLIHYEPQVRTHLLYAVPLTDTQGTVSEHFGESPYFALVRVRLADRQIEHQEILANPHQAVEKAKGIRVAEWLVSLRTDIVLLRENVHRKGPAYVFADAGVETYLTQATALVEAISEQVERSSQGE
;
A
#
# COMPACT_ATOMS: atom_id res chain seq x y z
N ARG A 1 -17.20 38.74 -23.15
CA ARG A 1 -18.04 38.80 -21.93
C ARG A 1 -19.43 38.13 -22.05
N LYS A 2 -19.93 37.78 -23.26
CA LYS A 2 -21.24 37.08 -23.42
C LYS A 2 -21.18 35.54 -23.38
N LEU A 3 -20.00 34.95 -23.24
CA LEU A 3 -19.81 33.51 -23.06
C LEU A 3 -18.86 33.35 -21.86
N ASN A 4 -19.36 32.96 -20.69
CA ASN A 4 -18.57 32.62 -19.50
C ASN A 4 -17.86 31.27 -19.73
N SER A 5 -17.08 31.17 -20.79
CA SER A 5 -16.27 29.98 -21.06
C SER A 5 -14.89 30.20 -20.43
N PRO A 6 -14.49 29.37 -19.46
CA PRO A 6 -13.17 29.43 -18.82
C PRO A 6 -12.02 29.36 -19.84
N SER A 7 -12.19 28.58 -20.91
CA SER A 7 -11.20 28.45 -21.99
C SER A 7 -11.00 29.77 -22.76
N LEU A 8 -12.07 30.52 -23.02
CA LEU A 8 -11.98 31.85 -23.67
C LEU A 8 -11.36 32.91 -22.74
N MET A 9 -11.46 32.73 -21.41
CA MET A 9 -10.83 33.63 -20.44
C MET A 9 -9.33 33.37 -20.33
N ALA A 10 -8.89 32.11 -20.39
CA ALA A 10 -7.48 31.74 -20.43
C ALA A 10 -6.78 32.29 -21.69
N ASP A 11 -7.38 32.05 -22.87
CA ASP A 11 -6.88 32.59 -24.16
C ASP A 11 -6.77 34.12 -24.15
N ALA A 12 -7.75 34.80 -23.55
CA ALA A 12 -7.74 36.26 -23.46
C ALA A 12 -6.64 36.80 -22.53
N GLN A 13 -6.24 36.03 -21.51
CA GLN A 13 -5.17 36.40 -20.58
C GLN A 13 -3.80 36.19 -21.25
N GLU A 14 -3.61 35.09 -21.96
CA GLU A 14 -2.40 34.80 -22.73
C GLU A 14 -2.17 35.86 -23.82
N TYR A 15 -3.23 36.23 -24.54
CA TYR A 15 -3.16 37.29 -25.56
C TYR A 15 -2.76 38.66 -24.97
N ARG A 16 -3.19 38.98 -23.75
CA ARG A 16 -2.81 40.23 -23.06
C ARG A 16 -1.32 40.26 -22.70
N VAL A 17 -0.76 39.13 -22.27
CA VAL A 17 0.66 39.01 -21.95
C VAL A 17 1.50 39.22 -23.22
N HIS A 18 1.12 38.63 -24.34
CA HIS A 18 1.81 38.81 -25.62
C HIS A 18 1.71 40.23 -26.19
N VAL A 19 0.56 40.89 -26.05
CA VAL A 19 0.40 42.30 -26.47
C VAL A 19 1.25 43.22 -25.59
N PHE A 20 1.32 42.95 -24.28
CA PHE A 20 2.15 43.74 -23.37
C PHE A 20 3.65 43.55 -23.65
N SER A 21 4.12 42.31 -23.83
CA SER A 21 5.52 42.04 -24.16
C SER A 21 5.93 42.67 -25.49
N SER A 22 5.07 42.59 -26.51
CA SER A 22 5.33 43.20 -27.83
C SER A 22 5.32 44.73 -27.76
N GLY A 23 4.43 45.32 -26.95
CA GLY A 23 4.39 46.77 -26.73
C GLY A 23 5.65 47.31 -26.05
N VAL A 24 6.22 46.57 -25.10
CA VAL A 24 7.48 46.95 -24.43
C VAL A 24 8.65 46.93 -25.41
N VAL A 25 8.74 45.91 -26.28
CA VAL A 25 9.76 45.82 -27.33
C VAL A 25 9.60 46.96 -28.34
N PHE A 26 8.38 47.28 -28.74
CA PHE A 26 8.09 48.37 -29.66
C PHE A 26 8.48 49.75 -29.10
N LEU A 27 8.18 50.03 -27.84
CA LEU A 27 8.58 51.28 -27.17
C LEU A 27 10.11 51.41 -27.03
N ALA A 28 10.81 50.30 -26.82
CA ALA A 28 12.27 50.29 -26.79
C ALA A 28 12.90 50.65 -28.16
N LEU A 29 12.32 50.15 -29.26
CA LEU A 29 12.75 50.49 -30.62
C LEU A 29 12.52 51.97 -30.95
N ILE A 30 11.38 52.54 -30.51
CA ILE A 30 11.11 53.98 -30.69
C ILE A 30 12.10 54.83 -29.89
N GLY A 31 12.42 54.43 -28.66
CA GLY A 31 13.39 55.13 -27.81
C GLY A 31 14.80 55.17 -28.41
N GLN A 32 15.19 54.10 -29.11
CA GLN A 32 16.47 54.02 -29.83
C GLN A 32 16.54 55.03 -30.99
N MET A 33 15.42 55.31 -31.65
CA MET A 33 15.34 56.23 -32.80
C MET A 33 15.49 57.71 -32.40
N ILE A 34 15.33 58.05 -31.11
CA ILE A 34 15.39 59.44 -30.58
C ILE A 34 16.81 59.84 -30.14
N GLY A 35 17.81 58.94 -30.25
CA GLY A 35 19.23 59.32 -30.18
C GLY A 35 19.84 59.53 -28.78
N TYR A 36 19.16 59.11 -27.71
CA TYR A 36 19.78 59.01 -26.39
C TYR A 36 20.61 57.71 -26.28
N PRO A 37 21.76 57.67 -25.57
CA PRO A 37 22.53 56.45 -25.30
C PRO A 37 21.87 55.57 -24.22
N VAL A 38 20.53 55.46 -24.26
CA VAL A 38 19.75 54.53 -23.44
C VAL A 38 19.94 53.09 -23.93
N ASP A 39 20.59 52.90 -25.07
CA ASP A 39 20.73 51.62 -25.79
C ASP A 39 21.21 50.48 -24.88
N ARG A 40 22.18 50.74 -23.99
CA ARG A 40 22.69 49.74 -23.03
C ARG A 40 21.69 49.40 -21.92
N TYR A 41 20.94 50.40 -21.44
CA TYR A 41 19.95 50.21 -20.38
C TYR A 41 18.67 49.57 -20.92
N ALA A 42 18.23 49.98 -22.11
CA ALA A 42 17.10 49.39 -22.81
C ALA A 42 17.40 47.93 -23.19
N ALA A 43 18.59 47.63 -23.71
CA ALA A 43 19.02 46.27 -23.98
C ALA A 43 19.07 45.41 -22.72
N LEU A 44 19.57 45.94 -21.59
CA LEU A 44 19.58 45.24 -20.32
C LEU A 44 18.16 44.88 -19.83
N VAL A 45 17.22 45.83 -19.93
CA VAL A 45 15.82 45.61 -19.57
C VAL A 45 15.18 44.54 -20.46
N ILE A 46 15.45 44.56 -21.77
CA ILE A 46 14.97 43.54 -22.71
C ILE A 46 15.54 42.16 -22.37
N VAL A 47 16.85 42.05 -22.11
CA VAL A 47 17.48 40.79 -21.72
C VAL A 47 16.87 40.23 -20.45
N VAL A 48 16.63 41.07 -19.43
CA VAL A 48 15.97 40.65 -18.18
C VAL A 48 14.55 40.15 -18.45
N LEU A 49 13.78 40.83 -19.31
CA LEU A 49 12.43 40.40 -19.69
C LEU A 49 12.44 39.08 -20.45
N ILE A 50 13.36 38.89 -21.40
CA ILE A 50 13.50 37.64 -22.16
C ILE A 50 13.91 36.50 -21.24
N VAL A 51 14.91 36.69 -20.38
CA VAL A 51 15.36 35.66 -19.43
C VAL A 51 14.24 35.31 -18.45
N LYS A 52 13.52 36.30 -17.93
CA LYS A 52 12.37 36.05 -17.05
C LYS A 52 11.27 35.25 -17.76
N THR A 53 10.92 35.64 -18.98
CA THR A 53 9.87 34.97 -19.77
C THR A 53 10.31 33.54 -20.14
N GLY A 54 11.56 33.37 -20.55
CA GLY A 54 12.14 32.05 -20.84
C GLY A 54 12.23 31.16 -19.60
N TRP A 55 12.54 31.72 -18.43
CA TRP A 55 12.53 30.99 -17.16
C TRP A 55 11.11 30.58 -16.76
N GLU A 56 10.13 31.47 -16.86
CA GLU A 56 8.72 31.16 -16.62
C GLU A 56 8.23 30.06 -17.58
N LEU A 57 8.50 30.18 -18.88
CA LEU A 57 8.16 29.14 -19.88
C LEU A 57 8.88 27.81 -19.63
N MET A 58 10.14 27.84 -19.20
CA MET A 58 10.90 26.64 -18.88
C MET A 58 10.36 25.97 -17.62
N VAL A 59 10.04 26.74 -16.57
CA VAL A 59 9.42 26.21 -15.35
C VAL A 59 8.03 25.66 -15.65
N ASP A 60 7.23 26.35 -16.46
CA ASP A 60 5.90 25.88 -16.85
C ASP A 60 5.99 24.65 -17.78
N GLY A 61 6.95 24.61 -18.70
CA GLY A 61 7.21 23.44 -19.54
C GLY A 61 7.75 22.24 -18.75
N MET A 62 8.67 22.47 -17.80
CA MET A 62 9.15 21.46 -16.87
C MET A 62 8.04 20.99 -15.94
N ARG A 63 7.18 21.89 -15.47
CA ARG A 63 5.96 21.56 -14.74
C ARG A 63 5.05 20.73 -15.62
N VAL A 64 4.75 21.04 -16.87
CA VAL A 64 3.93 20.15 -17.72
C VAL A 64 4.57 18.76 -17.92
N LEU A 65 5.90 18.68 -17.99
CA LEU A 65 6.63 17.41 -18.10
C LEU A 65 6.66 16.62 -16.77
N LEU A 66 6.61 17.30 -15.62
CA LEU A 66 6.61 16.73 -14.25
C LEU A 66 5.18 16.58 -13.64
N ASP A 67 4.24 17.42 -14.08
CA ASP A 67 2.79 17.59 -13.78
C ASP A 67 1.92 16.92 -14.85
N ALA A 68 2.51 16.00 -15.62
CA ALA A 68 1.77 14.78 -15.95
C ALA A 68 1.44 13.96 -14.68
N SER A 69 1.76 14.45 -13.48
CA SER A 69 1.27 13.93 -12.21
C SER A 69 -0.07 14.57 -11.81
N LEU A 70 -0.94 13.77 -11.18
CA LEU A 70 -2.20 14.22 -10.59
C LEU A 70 -1.95 15.26 -9.49
N ASP A 71 -2.93 16.13 -9.22
CA ASP A 71 -2.83 17.08 -8.11
C ASP A 71 -2.72 16.35 -6.75
N ALA A 72 -1.92 16.91 -5.84
CA ALA A 72 -1.60 16.29 -4.56
C ALA A 72 -2.84 16.02 -3.70
N GLU A 73 -3.84 16.91 -3.73
CA GLU A 73 -5.10 16.74 -3.02
C GLU A 73 -5.85 15.48 -3.49
N THR A 74 -5.92 15.26 -4.80
CA THR A 74 -6.51 14.04 -5.36
C THR A 74 -5.71 12.80 -4.98
N LEU A 75 -4.37 12.86 -5.01
CA LEU A 75 -3.53 11.72 -4.59
C LEU A 75 -3.71 11.41 -3.10
N ASP A 76 -3.78 12.42 -2.24
CA ASP A 76 -4.02 12.24 -0.81
C ASP A 76 -5.40 11.65 -0.54
N GLN A 77 -6.42 12.05 -1.32
CA GLN A 77 -7.75 11.46 -1.25
C GLN A 77 -7.72 9.97 -1.63
N VAL A 78 -7.05 9.61 -2.73
CA VAL A 78 -6.88 8.20 -3.13
C VAL A 78 -6.14 7.43 -2.05
N ARG A 79 -5.08 8.01 -1.48
CA ARG A 79 -4.30 7.37 -0.42
C ARG A 79 -5.14 7.11 0.83
N ALA A 80 -5.96 8.06 1.25
CA ALA A 80 -6.87 7.88 2.38
C ALA A 80 -7.88 6.73 2.16
N VAL A 81 -8.37 6.56 0.92
CA VAL A 81 -9.25 5.43 0.56
C VAL A 81 -8.52 4.10 0.69
N VAL A 82 -7.28 4.04 0.21
CA VAL A 82 -6.47 2.81 0.23
C VAL A 82 -6.04 2.45 1.64
N ASP A 83 -5.60 3.43 2.45
CA ASP A 83 -5.19 3.21 3.83
C ASP A 83 -6.36 2.80 4.75
N ALA A 84 -7.61 3.04 4.34
CA ALA A 84 -8.80 2.59 5.06
C ALA A 84 -9.11 1.09 4.85
N GLU A 85 -8.51 0.44 3.85
CA GLU A 85 -8.72 -0.98 3.56
C GLU A 85 -7.84 -1.85 4.47
N PRO A 86 -8.39 -2.66 5.40
CA PRO A 86 -7.62 -3.39 6.41
C PRO A 86 -6.63 -4.41 5.85
N THR A 87 -6.88 -4.88 4.63
CA THR A 87 -6.06 -5.87 3.95
C THR A 87 -4.81 -5.26 3.33
N VAL A 88 -4.79 -3.96 3.07
CA VAL A 88 -3.61 -3.24 2.60
C VAL A 88 -2.65 -3.05 3.77
N THR A 89 -1.42 -3.53 3.61
CA THR A 89 -0.37 -3.37 4.62
C THR A 89 0.57 -2.21 4.31
N GLU A 90 0.83 -1.97 3.03
CA GLU A 90 1.72 -0.89 2.59
C GLU A 90 1.31 -0.40 1.20
N VAL A 91 1.33 0.93 1.02
CA VAL A 91 1.27 1.58 -0.30
C VAL A 91 2.71 1.88 -0.73
N ARG A 92 3.25 1.07 -1.64
CA ARG A 92 4.64 1.22 -2.11
C ARG A 92 4.77 2.38 -3.08
N SER A 93 3.81 2.50 -3.99
CA SER A 93 3.75 3.59 -4.95
C SER A 93 2.30 3.97 -5.21
N LEU A 94 2.08 5.27 -5.40
CA LEU A 94 0.82 5.84 -5.86
C LEU A 94 1.18 6.92 -6.86
N PHE A 95 0.85 6.67 -8.12
CA PHE A 95 1.05 7.61 -9.21
C PHE A 95 -0.28 7.87 -9.90
N GLY A 96 -0.46 9.08 -10.41
CA GLY A 96 -1.62 9.41 -11.22
C GLY A 96 -1.26 10.43 -12.26
N ARG A 97 -2.01 10.46 -13.37
CA ARG A 97 -1.85 11.44 -14.44
C ARG A 97 -3.17 11.96 -14.96
N ASN A 98 -3.17 13.22 -15.39
CA ASN A 98 -4.30 13.84 -16.06
C ASN A 98 -4.18 13.63 -17.59
N ALA A 99 -5.26 13.24 -18.24
CA ALA A 99 -5.39 13.27 -19.70
C ALA A 99 -6.70 13.97 -20.09
N GLY A 100 -6.58 15.25 -20.44
CA GLY A 100 -7.75 16.11 -20.64
C GLY A 100 -8.56 16.25 -19.36
N ARG A 101 -9.84 15.88 -19.41
CA ARG A 101 -10.72 15.89 -18.22
C ARG A 101 -10.64 14.62 -17.37
N TYR A 102 -9.92 13.60 -17.83
CA TYR A 102 -9.90 12.27 -17.23
C TYR A 102 -8.64 12.05 -16.40
N ARG A 103 -8.77 11.27 -15.33
CA ARG A 103 -7.71 10.90 -14.42
C ARG A 103 -7.38 9.42 -14.56
N PHE A 104 -6.10 9.11 -14.58
CA PHE A 104 -5.57 7.75 -14.63
C PHE A 104 -4.71 7.54 -13.39
N LEU A 105 -4.97 6.46 -12.65
CA LEU A 105 -4.28 6.12 -11.41
C LEU A 105 -3.54 4.80 -11.58
N GLU A 106 -2.38 4.69 -10.95
CA GLU A 106 -1.56 3.49 -10.86
C GLU A 106 -1.07 3.34 -9.41
N LEU A 107 -1.28 2.16 -8.83
CA LEU A 107 -0.98 1.86 -7.44
C LEU A 107 -0.20 0.56 -7.35
N ASP A 108 0.87 0.57 -6.56
CA ASP A 108 1.58 -0.63 -6.13
C ASP A 108 1.34 -0.85 -4.64
N LEU A 109 0.68 -1.95 -4.29
CA LEU A 109 0.25 -2.27 -2.93
C LEU A 109 0.89 -3.56 -2.41
N SER A 110 1.15 -3.63 -1.11
CA SER A 110 1.38 -4.90 -0.41
C SER A 110 0.14 -5.30 0.36
N LEU A 111 -0.38 -6.49 0.09
CA LEU A 111 -1.58 -7.02 0.72
C LEU A 111 -1.24 -8.13 1.71
N ARG A 112 -1.96 -8.21 2.82
CA ARG A 112 -1.90 -9.34 3.77
C ARG A 112 -2.87 -10.44 3.34
N VAL A 113 -2.64 -11.00 2.16
CA VAL A 113 -3.40 -12.15 1.64
C VAL A 113 -2.45 -13.09 0.93
N ASP A 114 -2.66 -14.38 1.16
CA ASP A 114 -1.86 -15.45 0.58
C ASP A 114 -2.59 -16.09 -0.63
N ASP A 115 -3.85 -15.72 -0.86
CA ASP A 115 -4.71 -16.20 -1.95
C ASP A 115 -4.95 -15.13 -3.03
N LEU A 116 -4.78 -15.54 -4.29
CA LEU A 116 -4.94 -14.67 -5.46
C LEU A 116 -6.40 -14.23 -5.65
N GLU A 117 -7.39 -15.09 -5.36
CA GLU A 117 -8.81 -14.71 -5.51
C GLU A 117 -9.20 -13.62 -4.52
N ARG A 118 -8.79 -13.76 -3.25
CA ARG A 118 -8.96 -12.72 -2.22
C ARG A 118 -8.25 -11.42 -2.61
N ALA A 119 -7.01 -11.50 -3.09
CA ALA A 119 -6.26 -10.32 -3.55
C ALA A 119 -6.98 -9.58 -4.69
N HIS A 120 -7.51 -10.34 -5.65
CA HIS A 120 -8.28 -9.80 -6.77
C HIS A 120 -9.57 -9.12 -6.27
N ALA A 121 -10.29 -9.73 -5.33
CA ALA A 121 -11.50 -9.16 -4.75
C ALA A 121 -11.25 -7.85 -3.99
N VAL A 122 -10.12 -7.74 -3.30
CA VAL A 122 -9.70 -6.49 -2.63
C VAL A 122 -9.35 -5.41 -3.67
N SER A 123 -8.60 -5.77 -4.70
CA SER A 123 -8.25 -4.85 -5.80
C SER A 123 -9.49 -4.28 -6.50
N GLN A 124 -10.46 -5.13 -6.85
CA GLN A 124 -11.73 -4.69 -7.45
C GLN A 124 -12.51 -3.72 -6.55
N ARG A 125 -12.51 -3.98 -5.24
CA ARG A 125 -13.20 -3.13 -4.25
C ARG A 125 -12.53 -1.76 -4.12
N LEU A 126 -11.21 -1.73 -4.08
CA LEU A 126 -10.43 -0.49 -4.05
C LEU A 126 -10.65 0.32 -5.32
N GLU A 127 -10.55 -0.31 -6.49
CA GLU A 127 -10.82 0.35 -7.78
C GLU A 127 -12.20 1.00 -7.79
N ARG A 128 -13.23 0.27 -7.35
CA ARG A 128 -14.60 0.79 -7.28
C ARG A 128 -14.71 1.97 -6.33
N THR A 129 -14.16 1.84 -5.13
CA THR A 129 -14.24 2.88 -4.08
C THR A 129 -13.52 4.16 -4.54
N ILE A 130 -12.35 4.02 -5.17
CA ILE A 130 -11.59 5.15 -5.71
C ILE A 130 -12.40 5.86 -6.80
N ARG A 131 -13.02 5.13 -7.74
CA ARG A 131 -13.86 5.71 -8.79
C ARG A 131 -15.11 6.42 -8.24
N GLU A 132 -15.66 5.94 -7.14
CA GLU A 132 -16.84 6.54 -6.50
C GLU A 132 -16.48 7.83 -5.73
N GLN A 133 -15.31 7.90 -5.12
CA GLN A 133 -14.90 9.04 -4.29
C GLN A 133 -14.14 10.13 -5.05
N VAL A 134 -13.42 9.77 -6.11
CA VAL A 134 -12.56 10.69 -6.85
C VAL A 134 -13.18 11.04 -8.21
N PRO A 135 -13.45 12.33 -8.48
CA PRO A 135 -14.11 12.74 -9.71
C PRO A 135 -13.23 12.51 -10.94
N HIS A 136 -13.87 12.12 -12.04
CA HIS A 136 -13.26 11.95 -13.36
C HIS A 136 -12.17 10.87 -13.49
N VAL A 137 -12.12 9.90 -12.57
CA VAL A 137 -11.25 8.72 -12.73
C VAL A 137 -11.78 7.82 -13.83
N GLU A 138 -11.02 7.68 -14.91
CA GLU A 138 -11.34 6.80 -16.04
C GLU A 138 -10.80 5.40 -15.82
N ARG A 139 -9.59 5.29 -15.27
CA ARG A 139 -8.92 4.00 -15.05
C ARG A 139 -8.05 4.03 -13.80
N VAL A 140 -8.11 2.94 -13.05
CA VAL A 140 -7.23 2.64 -11.92
C VAL A 140 -6.53 1.33 -12.24
N LEU A 141 -5.19 1.32 -12.23
CA LEU A 141 -4.38 0.12 -12.32
C LEU A 141 -3.83 -0.17 -10.93
N ILE A 142 -4.07 -1.37 -10.42
CA ILE A 142 -3.59 -1.79 -9.10
C ILE A 142 -2.73 -3.01 -9.31
N HIS A 143 -1.42 -2.85 -9.14
CA HIS A 143 -0.52 -3.97 -8.92
C HIS A 143 -0.46 -4.25 -7.43
N TYR A 144 -0.51 -5.53 -7.08
CA TYR A 144 -0.39 -5.95 -5.71
C TYR A 144 0.60 -7.10 -5.61
N GLU A 145 1.35 -7.08 -4.52
CA GLU A 145 2.20 -8.17 -4.12
C GLU A 145 1.78 -8.65 -2.73
N PRO A 146 1.96 -9.96 -2.43
CA PRO A 146 1.83 -10.41 -1.06
C PRO A 146 2.87 -9.71 -0.19
N GLN A 147 2.50 -9.39 1.05
CA GLN A 147 3.46 -8.93 2.04
C GLN A 147 4.54 -10.01 2.21
N VAL A 148 5.81 -9.65 1.96
CA VAL A 148 6.94 -10.53 2.28
C VAL A 148 7.01 -10.64 3.79
N ARG A 149 6.51 -11.76 4.34
CA ARG A 149 6.68 -12.06 5.77
C ARG A 149 8.17 -12.27 6.02
N THR A 150 8.71 -11.64 7.08
CA THR A 150 10.10 -11.85 7.50
C THR A 150 10.21 -12.91 8.58
N HIS A 151 9.12 -13.14 9.32
CA HIS A 151 9.00 -14.10 10.40
C HIS A 151 7.64 -14.78 10.33
N LEU A 152 7.59 -16.02 10.84
CA LEU A 152 6.35 -16.74 11.12
C LEU A 152 6.28 -17.06 12.61
N LEU A 153 5.09 -16.90 13.18
CA LEU A 153 4.77 -17.32 14.53
C LEU A 153 3.99 -18.64 14.48
N TYR A 154 4.64 -19.72 14.93
CA TYR A 154 4.02 -21.03 15.07
C TYR A 154 3.41 -21.18 16.46
N ALA A 155 2.19 -21.70 16.54
CA ALA A 155 1.60 -22.19 17.78
C ALA A 155 1.53 -23.71 17.77
N VAL A 156 1.98 -24.34 18.86
CA VAL A 156 1.94 -25.79 19.03
C VAL A 156 1.29 -26.14 20.37
N PRO A 157 0.19 -26.91 20.39
CA PRO A 157 -0.43 -27.37 21.63
C PRO A 157 0.50 -28.36 22.34
N LEU A 158 0.70 -28.18 23.64
CA LEU A 158 1.60 -29.00 24.46
C LEU A 158 0.88 -29.59 25.67
N THR A 159 1.30 -30.79 26.09
CA THR A 159 0.83 -31.45 27.33
C THR A 159 1.58 -30.96 28.56
N ASP A 160 2.80 -30.45 28.38
CA ASP A 160 3.69 -29.99 29.45
C ASP A 160 4.60 -28.84 28.98
N THR A 161 5.37 -28.29 29.91
CA THR A 161 6.37 -27.25 29.63
C THR A 161 7.71 -27.80 29.13
N GLN A 162 7.85 -29.12 29.00
CA GLN A 162 9.06 -29.79 28.46
C GLN A 162 9.01 -29.90 26.93
N GLY A 163 7.86 -29.62 26.32
CA GLY A 163 7.71 -29.55 24.87
C GLY A 163 7.09 -30.81 24.25
N THR A 164 6.37 -31.61 25.02
CA THR A 164 5.59 -32.74 24.46
C THR A 164 4.32 -32.23 23.77
N VAL A 165 4.14 -32.59 22.50
CA VAL A 165 3.02 -32.12 21.65
C VAL A 165 1.74 -32.87 22.01
N SER A 166 0.68 -32.11 22.24
CA SER A 166 -0.63 -32.62 22.64
C SER A 166 -1.46 -33.15 21.47
N GLU A 167 -2.24 -34.19 21.74
CA GLU A 167 -3.20 -34.77 20.78
C GLU A 167 -4.53 -34.01 20.72
N HIS A 168 -4.84 -33.20 21.73
CA HIS A 168 -6.12 -32.50 21.84
C HIS A 168 -5.92 -30.99 21.90
N PHE A 169 -6.29 -30.28 20.85
CA PHE A 169 -6.04 -28.84 20.73
C PHE A 169 -6.73 -28.03 21.84
N GLY A 170 -8.06 -28.13 21.95
CA GLY A 170 -8.83 -27.29 22.90
C GLY A 170 -8.59 -27.60 24.38
N GLU A 171 -8.10 -28.80 24.69
CA GLU A 171 -7.87 -29.28 26.06
C GLU A 171 -6.41 -29.13 26.51
N SER A 172 -5.53 -28.74 25.58
CA SER A 172 -4.10 -28.62 25.86
C SER A 172 -3.85 -27.63 26.99
N PRO A 173 -3.08 -28.02 28.03
CA PRO A 173 -2.75 -27.14 29.14
C PRO A 173 -1.80 -26.00 28.73
N TYR A 174 -0.96 -26.21 27.72
CA TYR A 174 0.04 -25.25 27.29
C TYR A 174 0.07 -25.09 25.77
N PHE A 175 0.59 -23.96 25.32
CA PHE A 175 0.87 -23.66 23.91
C PHE A 175 2.27 -23.07 23.79
N ALA A 176 3.11 -23.67 22.94
CA ALA A 176 4.36 -23.05 22.54
C ALA A 176 4.12 -22.06 21.40
N LEU A 177 4.64 -20.85 21.55
CA LEU A 177 4.75 -19.83 20.51
C LEU A 177 6.20 -19.76 20.06
N VAL A 178 6.46 -20.11 18.80
CA VAL A 178 7.80 -20.18 18.23
C VAL A 178 7.90 -19.22 17.06
N ARG A 179 8.76 -18.21 17.19
CA ARG A 179 9.04 -17.23 16.15
C ARG A 179 10.22 -17.71 15.31
N VAL A 180 9.97 -17.98 14.04
CA VAL A 180 10.95 -18.45 13.07
C VAL A 180 11.21 -17.36 12.05
N ARG A 181 12.48 -17.03 11.80
CA ARG A 181 12.87 -16.10 10.73
C ARG A 181 12.85 -16.83 9.39
N LEU A 182 12.21 -16.26 8.37
CA LEU A 182 12.06 -16.92 7.07
C LEU A 182 13.35 -16.96 6.23
N ALA A 183 14.26 -15.99 6.42
CA ALA A 183 15.49 -15.89 5.62
C ALA A 183 16.47 -17.05 5.83
N ASP A 184 16.63 -17.50 7.08
CA ASP A 184 17.59 -18.53 7.48
C ASP A 184 16.93 -19.69 8.25
N ARG A 185 15.61 -19.61 8.46
CA ARG A 185 14.78 -20.61 9.15
C ARG A 185 15.20 -20.85 10.59
N GLN A 186 15.88 -19.89 11.20
CA GLN A 186 16.26 -19.98 12.60
C GLN A 186 15.11 -19.63 13.54
N ILE A 187 15.02 -20.39 14.63
CA ILE A 187 14.15 -20.06 15.76
C ILE A 187 14.79 -18.89 16.50
N GLU A 188 14.18 -17.72 16.46
CA GLU A 188 14.66 -16.54 17.19
C GLU A 188 14.15 -16.48 18.62
N HIS A 189 12.89 -16.90 18.80
CA HIS A 189 12.22 -16.80 20.08
C HIS A 189 11.26 -17.97 20.28
N GLN A 190 11.21 -18.49 21.50
CA GLN A 190 10.29 -19.52 21.92
C GLN A 190 9.75 -19.17 23.31
N GLU A 191 8.43 -19.15 23.43
CA GLU A 191 7.72 -18.94 24.69
C GLU A 191 6.67 -20.04 24.87
N ILE A 192 6.43 -20.49 26.10
CA ILE A 192 5.36 -21.44 26.42
C ILE A 192 4.35 -20.74 27.32
N LEU A 193 3.11 -20.66 26.85
CA LEU A 193 2.00 -20.02 27.54
C LEU A 193 1.03 -21.07 28.08
N ALA A 194 0.51 -20.84 29.27
CA ALA A 194 -0.60 -21.64 29.80
C ALA A 194 -1.89 -21.29 29.04
N ASN A 195 -2.72 -22.28 28.78
CA ASN A 195 -4.01 -22.09 28.12
C ASN A 195 -4.99 -21.35 29.06
N PRO A 196 -5.36 -20.09 28.78
CA PRO A 196 -6.25 -19.32 29.65
C PRO A 196 -7.69 -19.87 29.64
N HIS A 197 -8.04 -20.71 28.66
CA HIS A 197 -9.37 -21.26 28.45
C HIS A 197 -9.49 -22.73 28.84
N GLN A 198 -8.50 -23.31 29.53
CA GLN A 198 -8.50 -24.72 29.94
C GLN A 198 -9.74 -25.11 30.77
N ALA A 199 -10.20 -24.20 31.64
CA ALA A 199 -11.33 -24.40 32.54
C ALA A 199 -12.71 -24.16 31.90
N VAL A 200 -12.79 -23.70 30.65
CA VAL A 200 -14.07 -23.33 30.02
C VAL A 200 -14.84 -24.59 29.62
N GLU A 201 -16.08 -24.80 30.08
CA GLU A 201 -16.77 -26.07 29.81
C GLU A 201 -17.20 -26.28 28.34
N LYS A 202 -17.53 -25.21 27.61
CA LYS A 202 -18.08 -25.27 26.24
C LYS A 202 -17.27 -24.46 25.25
N ALA A 203 -17.19 -24.96 24.02
CA ALA A 203 -16.50 -24.29 22.91
C ALA A 203 -15.02 -23.94 23.21
N LYS A 204 -14.33 -24.74 24.04
CA LYS A 204 -12.91 -24.55 24.39
C LYS A 204 -12.05 -24.26 23.17
N GLY A 205 -12.13 -25.12 22.15
CA GLY A 205 -11.34 -24.96 20.93
C GLY A 205 -11.59 -23.64 20.21
N ILE A 206 -12.83 -23.12 20.19
CA ILE A 206 -13.12 -21.82 19.56
C ILE A 206 -12.43 -20.71 20.34
N ARG A 207 -12.54 -20.72 21.68
CA ARG A 207 -11.90 -19.73 22.55
C ARG A 207 -10.37 -19.75 22.46
N VAL A 208 -9.78 -20.95 22.42
CA VAL A 208 -8.33 -21.11 22.21
C VAL A 208 -7.92 -20.59 20.85
N ALA A 209 -8.70 -20.86 19.79
CA ALA A 209 -8.42 -20.33 18.46
C ALA A 209 -8.51 -18.79 18.41
N GLU A 210 -9.55 -18.19 18.98
CA GLU A 210 -9.69 -16.73 19.12
C GLU A 210 -8.50 -16.12 19.87
N TRP A 211 -8.06 -16.78 20.94
CA TRP A 211 -6.89 -16.36 21.70
C TRP A 211 -5.60 -16.43 20.88
N LEU A 212 -5.31 -17.54 20.19
CA LEU A 212 -4.13 -17.64 19.33
C LEU A 212 -4.15 -16.62 18.16
N VAL A 213 -5.32 -16.38 17.58
CA VAL A 213 -5.51 -15.31 16.58
C VAL A 213 -5.18 -13.94 17.18
N SER A 214 -5.59 -13.67 18.43
CA SER A 214 -5.26 -12.41 19.12
C SER A 214 -3.75 -12.23 19.36
N LEU A 215 -2.99 -13.33 19.44
CA LEU A 215 -1.52 -13.33 19.56
C LEU A 215 -0.81 -13.17 18.20
N ARG A 216 -1.57 -13.03 17.11
CA ARG A 216 -1.08 -12.96 15.73
C ARG A 216 -0.28 -14.21 15.31
N THR A 217 -0.73 -15.38 15.73
CA THR A 217 -0.19 -16.64 15.22
C THR A 217 -0.40 -16.76 13.72
N ASP A 218 0.63 -17.15 12.98
CA ASP A 218 0.56 -17.38 11.53
C ASP A 218 0.20 -18.83 11.21
N ILE A 219 0.78 -19.77 11.97
CA ILE A 219 0.67 -21.21 11.72
C ILE A 219 0.35 -21.95 13.02
N VAL A 220 -0.56 -22.92 12.98
CA VAL A 220 -0.84 -23.83 14.09
C VAL A 220 -0.52 -25.27 13.68
N LEU A 221 0.37 -25.92 14.43
CA LEU A 221 0.70 -27.35 14.22
C LEU A 221 -0.16 -28.21 15.13
N LEU A 222 -0.85 -29.20 14.56
CA LEU A 222 -1.83 -30.02 15.26
C LEU A 222 -1.54 -31.49 15.05
N ARG A 223 -1.71 -32.31 16.10
CA ARG A 223 -1.71 -33.78 15.96
C ARG A 223 -3.10 -34.36 15.68
N GLU A 224 -4.15 -33.55 15.83
CA GLU A 224 -5.52 -33.93 15.46
C GLU A 224 -6.02 -33.14 14.25
N ASN A 225 -6.91 -33.78 13.48
CA ASN A 225 -7.58 -33.11 12.38
C ASN A 225 -8.75 -32.28 12.92
N VAL A 226 -8.61 -30.96 12.84
CA VAL A 226 -9.66 -30.00 13.22
C VAL A 226 -10.50 -29.52 12.03
N HIS A 227 -10.26 -30.03 10.82
CA HIS A 227 -11.05 -29.66 9.65
C HIS A 227 -12.54 -29.93 9.92
N ARG A 228 -13.38 -28.93 9.62
CA ARG A 228 -14.83 -28.89 9.90
C ARG A 228 -15.23 -28.82 11.38
N LYS A 229 -14.28 -28.56 12.30
CA LYS A 229 -14.58 -28.21 13.69
C LYS A 229 -14.56 -26.68 13.89
N GLY A 230 -15.18 -26.21 14.97
CA GLY A 230 -15.23 -24.77 15.32
C GLY A 230 -13.90 -23.99 15.22
N PRO A 231 -12.76 -24.51 15.73
CA PRO A 231 -11.47 -23.83 15.63
C PRO A 231 -11.01 -23.54 14.19
N ALA A 232 -11.28 -24.47 13.26
CA ALA A 232 -10.84 -24.32 11.88
C ALA A 232 -11.49 -23.13 11.17
N TYR A 233 -12.75 -22.80 11.50
CA TYR A 233 -13.41 -21.63 10.95
C TYR A 233 -12.78 -20.33 11.46
N VAL A 234 -12.41 -20.27 12.75
CA VAL A 234 -11.73 -19.11 13.34
C VAL A 234 -10.38 -18.89 12.68
N PHE A 235 -9.59 -19.96 12.50
CA PHE A 235 -8.29 -19.87 11.83
C PHE A 235 -8.42 -19.47 10.36
N ALA A 236 -9.35 -20.06 9.61
CA ALA A 236 -9.54 -19.75 8.20
C ALA A 236 -10.02 -18.31 7.95
N ASP A 237 -10.86 -17.77 8.84
CA ASP A 237 -11.33 -16.37 8.79
C ASP A 237 -10.19 -15.39 9.11
N ALA A 238 -9.33 -15.75 10.05
CA ALA A 238 -8.17 -14.95 10.46
C ALA A 238 -6.93 -15.11 9.56
N GLY A 239 -6.95 -16.00 8.57
CA GLY A 239 -5.80 -16.29 7.70
C GLY A 239 -4.67 -17.04 8.42
N VAL A 240 -5.00 -17.82 9.45
CA VAL A 240 -4.05 -18.68 10.17
C VAL A 240 -4.05 -20.05 9.52
N GLU A 241 -2.89 -20.54 9.13
CA GLU A 241 -2.75 -21.86 8.50
C GLU A 241 -2.67 -22.95 9.56
N THR A 242 -3.25 -24.11 9.27
CA THR A 242 -3.20 -25.27 10.17
C THR A 242 -2.57 -26.45 9.47
N TYR A 243 -1.56 -27.07 10.09
CA TYR A 243 -0.88 -28.25 9.54
C TYR A 243 -0.95 -29.44 10.51
N LEU A 244 -1.08 -30.63 9.93
CA LEU A 244 -1.00 -31.88 10.66
C LEU A 244 0.46 -32.34 10.81
N THR A 245 0.87 -32.60 12.05
CA THR A 245 2.17 -33.18 12.38
C THR A 245 2.00 -34.51 13.11
N GLN A 246 2.96 -35.42 12.93
CA GLN A 246 3.07 -36.66 13.68
C GLN A 246 4.13 -36.58 14.78
N ALA A 247 4.90 -35.49 14.82
CA ALA A 247 5.95 -35.26 15.78
C ALA A 247 5.39 -35.25 17.22
N THR A 248 6.15 -35.83 18.13
CA THR A 248 5.77 -35.91 19.55
C THR A 248 6.48 -34.85 20.40
N ALA A 249 7.55 -34.27 19.86
CA ALA A 249 8.32 -33.21 20.50
C ALA A 249 8.20 -31.90 19.70
N LEU A 250 8.19 -30.77 20.42
CA LEU A 250 8.08 -29.43 19.85
C LEU A 250 9.17 -29.14 18.80
N VAL A 251 10.42 -29.47 19.12
CA VAL A 251 11.57 -29.21 18.24
C VAL A 251 11.44 -29.97 16.94
N GLU A 252 11.01 -31.23 17.01
CA GLU A 252 10.75 -32.08 15.85
C GLU A 252 9.59 -31.51 15.01
N ALA A 253 8.47 -31.12 15.64
CA ALA A 253 7.31 -30.57 14.94
C ALA A 253 7.63 -29.31 14.13
N ILE A 254 8.40 -28.39 14.73
CA ILE A 254 8.84 -27.16 14.05
C ILE A 254 9.83 -27.49 12.93
N SER A 255 10.80 -28.37 13.19
CA SER A 255 11.84 -28.72 12.20
C SER A 255 11.24 -29.40 10.97
N GLU A 256 10.33 -30.36 11.15
CA GLU A 256 9.61 -31.03 10.06
C GLU A 256 8.83 -30.03 9.20
N GLN A 257 8.14 -29.08 9.84
CA GLN A 257 7.33 -28.11 9.10
C GLN A 257 8.21 -27.12 8.34
N VAL A 258 9.27 -26.64 8.99
CA VAL A 258 10.26 -25.77 8.35
C VAL A 258 10.86 -26.46 7.13
N GLU A 259 11.22 -27.74 7.19
CA GLU A 259 11.74 -28.48 6.03
C GLU A 259 10.69 -28.69 4.91
N ARG A 260 9.43 -28.94 5.27
CA ARG A 260 8.34 -29.07 4.28
C ARG A 260 8.12 -27.78 3.50
N SER A 261 8.17 -26.63 4.17
CA SER A 261 8.09 -25.32 3.53
C SER A 261 9.28 -24.99 2.61
N SER A 262 10.39 -25.75 2.62
CA SER A 262 11.48 -25.60 1.61
C SER A 262 11.25 -26.37 0.33
N GLN A 263 10.47 -27.45 0.37
CA GLN A 263 10.28 -28.32 -0.79
C GLN A 263 9.07 -27.93 -1.64
N GLY A 264 8.27 -26.96 -1.17
CA GLY A 264 7.06 -26.47 -1.82
C GLY A 264 7.17 -25.13 -2.54
N GLU A 265 8.36 -24.51 -2.58
CA GLU A 265 8.71 -23.36 -3.43
C GLU A 265 9.46 -23.83 -4.69
#